data_AF-A0A3D1CJZ1-F1
#
_entry.id   AF-A0A3D1CJZ1-F1
#
_cell.length_a   1.000
_cell.length_b   1.000
_cell.length_c   1.000
_cell.angle_alpha   90.00
_cell.angle_beta   90.00
_cell.angle_gamma   90.00
#
_symmetry.space_group_name_H-M   'P 1'
#
loop_
_entity.id
_entity.type
_entity.pdbx_description
1 polymer ?
#
loop_
_entity_poly.entity_id
_entity_poly.type
_entity_poly.pdbx_seq_one_letter_code
_entity_poly.pdbx_strand_id
1 'polypeptide(L)'
;MKKLIIIALIGLLALSICAGAFYFYVGIGKDISPNGADWSDFGGFYGGVVGPILSFISIILLVYTINQQSEANEHTSDETTKLDMLRNMSGSEQEVESWLKTELASSQGNKEVQLGLIVWGVVKPSYVNQQELGACLERLLKLTCAYCSSIALYEANVDPYFIYRQHYSKATELIAFLKQHVSILSQMAGPSLATCEHLLNEANNA
;
A
#
# COMPACT_ATOMS: atom_id res chain seq x y z
N MET A 1 -13.99 23.15 -6.18
CA MET A 1 -14.59 24.49 -6.37
C MET A 1 -15.52 24.56 -7.58
N LYS A 2 -15.08 24.28 -8.82
CA LYS A 2 -15.94 24.34 -10.02
C LYS A 2 -17.23 23.49 -9.94
N LYS A 3 -17.15 22.27 -9.39
CA LYS A 3 -18.31 21.38 -9.21
C LYS A 3 -19.37 21.92 -8.24
N LEU A 4 -18.96 22.57 -7.16
CA LEU A 4 -19.89 23.17 -6.17
C LEU A 4 -20.62 24.38 -6.75
N ILE A 5 -19.92 25.20 -7.54
CA ILE A 5 -20.52 26.34 -8.25
C ILE A 5 -21.56 25.85 -9.28
N ILE A 6 -21.27 24.76 -9.99
CA ILE A 6 -22.21 24.16 -10.95
C ILE A 6 -23.48 23.65 -10.24
N ILE A 7 -23.34 22.95 -9.11
CA ILE A 7 -24.49 22.46 -8.33
C ILE A 7 -25.34 23.63 -7.81
N ALA A 8 -24.71 24.70 -7.32
CA ALA A 8 -25.41 25.90 -6.87
C ALA A 8 -26.17 26.60 -8.02
N LEU A 9 -25.55 26.70 -9.20
CA LEU A 9 -26.20 27.26 -10.39
C LEU A 9 -27.38 26.40 -10.87
N ILE A 10 -27.26 25.06 -10.83
CA ILE A 10 -28.36 24.14 -11.16
C ILE A 10 -29.51 24.31 -10.17
N GLY A 11 -29.22 24.42 -8.87
CA GLY A 11 -30.23 24.67 -7.84
C GLY A 11 -30.97 25.99 -8.06
N LEU A 12 -30.24 27.07 -8.34
CA LEU A 12 -30.81 28.39 -8.62
C LEU A 12 -31.67 28.41 -9.90
N LEU A 13 -31.21 27.70 -10.94
CA LEU A 13 -31.96 27.51 -12.18
C LEU A 13 -33.26 26.75 -11.92
N ALA A 14 -33.21 25.64 -11.17
CA ALA A 14 -34.38 24.84 -10.83
C ALA A 14 -35.42 25.64 -10.04
N LEU A 15 -34.99 26.46 -9.07
CA LEU A 15 -35.87 27.36 -8.32
C LEU A 15 -36.53 28.40 -9.23
N SER A 16 -35.77 29.00 -10.16
CA SER A 16 -36.29 29.96 -11.13
C SER A 16 -37.29 29.34 -12.11
N ILE A 17 -37.05 28.11 -12.55
CA ILE A 17 -37.95 27.35 -13.42
C ILE A 17 -39.26 27.03 -12.68
N CYS A 18 -39.18 26.56 -11.43
CA CYS A 18 -40.36 26.27 -10.62
C CYS A 18 -41.21 27.52 -10.38
N ALA A 19 -40.59 28.66 -10.06
CA ALA A 19 -41.30 29.93 -9.90
C ALA A 19 -41.95 30.41 -11.21
N GLY A 20 -41.21 30.33 -12.33
CA GLY A 20 -41.71 30.68 -13.66
C GLY A 20 -42.86 29.78 -14.13
N ALA A 21 -42.77 28.48 -13.89
CA ALA A 21 -43.82 27.52 -14.21
C ALA A 21 -45.09 27.75 -13.37
N PHE A 22 -44.93 28.04 -12.07
CA PHE A 22 -46.07 28.39 -11.21
C PHE A 22 -46.77 29.66 -11.70
N TYR A 23 -46.02 30.71 -12.03
CA TYR A 23 -46.58 31.94 -12.59
C TYR A 23 -47.28 31.69 -13.93
N PHE A 24 -46.70 30.86 -14.80
CA PHE A 24 -47.33 30.49 -16.07
C PHE A 24 -48.66 29.77 -15.88
N TYR A 25 -48.76 28.83 -14.93
CA TYR A 25 -49.97 28.04 -14.71
C TYR A 25 -51.06 28.77 -13.91
N VAL A 26 -50.69 29.65 -12.97
CA VAL A 26 -51.62 30.25 -12.00
C VAL A 26 -51.74 31.77 -12.12
N GLY A 27 -50.70 32.43 -12.63
CA GLY A 27 -50.53 33.89 -12.64
C GLY A 27 -50.81 34.58 -13.98
N ILE A 28 -50.96 33.85 -15.09
CA ILE A 28 -51.28 34.48 -16.39
C ILE A 28 -52.62 35.21 -16.31
N GLY A 29 -52.58 36.52 -16.58
CA GLY A 29 -53.75 37.39 -16.54
C GLY A 29 -54.18 37.86 -15.15
N LYS A 30 -53.38 37.59 -14.10
CA LYS A 30 -53.58 38.13 -12.76
C LYS A 30 -52.49 39.14 -12.41
N ASP A 31 -52.88 40.24 -11.78
CA ASP A 31 -51.92 41.20 -11.25
C ASP A 31 -51.12 40.56 -10.11
N ILE A 32 -49.82 40.87 -10.08
CA ILE A 32 -48.96 40.53 -8.96
C ILE A 32 -49.50 41.22 -7.70
N SER A 33 -49.67 40.48 -6.60
CA SER A 33 -50.16 41.08 -5.36
C SER A 33 -49.21 42.20 -4.90
N PRO A 34 -49.74 43.42 -4.67
CA PRO A 34 -48.96 44.51 -4.09
C PRO A 34 -48.82 44.38 -2.56
N ASN A 35 -49.55 43.44 -1.93
CA ASN A 35 -49.52 43.23 -0.49
C ASN A 35 -48.38 42.28 -0.11
N GLY A 36 -47.46 42.76 0.74
CA GLY A 36 -46.35 41.94 1.24
C GLY A 36 -46.79 40.73 2.08
N ALA A 37 -47.98 40.77 2.69
CA ALA A 37 -48.51 39.64 3.48
C ALA A 37 -48.73 38.39 2.63
N ASP A 38 -49.29 38.54 1.41
CA ASP A 38 -49.56 37.40 0.51
C ASP A 38 -48.27 36.70 0.08
N TRP A 39 -47.19 37.47 -0.11
CA TRP A 39 -45.86 36.94 -0.41
C TRP A 39 -45.21 36.25 0.79
N SER A 40 -45.46 36.74 2.00
CA SER A 40 -45.04 36.08 3.24
C SER A 40 -45.72 34.73 3.40
N ASP A 41 -47.02 34.64 3.17
CA ASP A 41 -47.80 33.40 3.29
C ASP A 41 -47.39 32.38 2.21
N PHE A 42 -47.20 32.83 0.96
CA PHE A 42 -46.67 31.98 -0.11
C PHE A 42 -45.27 31.45 0.22
N GLY A 43 -44.37 32.32 0.69
CA GLY A 43 -43.03 31.92 1.13
C GLY A 43 -43.07 30.91 2.29
N GLY A 44 -44.01 31.07 3.21
CA GLY A 44 -44.25 30.15 4.32
C GLY A 44 -44.71 28.76 3.85
N PHE A 45 -45.68 28.69 2.95
CA PHE A 45 -46.12 27.41 2.36
C PHE A 45 -45.02 26.75 1.53
N TYR A 46 -44.38 27.51 0.64
CA TYR A 46 -43.33 26.99 -0.24
C TYR A 46 -42.11 26.51 0.58
N GLY A 47 -41.65 27.31 1.55
CA GLY A 47 -40.58 26.94 2.46
C GLY A 47 -40.95 25.73 3.34
N GLY A 48 -42.21 25.65 3.77
CA GLY A 48 -42.74 24.53 4.55
C GLY A 48 -42.78 23.20 3.80
N VAL A 49 -42.89 23.22 2.46
CA VAL A 49 -42.86 22.01 1.62
C VAL A 49 -41.43 21.70 1.15
N VAL A 50 -40.69 22.71 0.69
CA VAL A 50 -39.33 22.55 0.18
C VAL A 50 -38.36 22.17 1.29
N GLY A 51 -38.50 22.72 2.49
CA GLY A 51 -37.65 22.40 3.65
C GLY A 51 -37.58 20.90 3.94
N PRO A 52 -38.71 20.23 4.23
CA PRO A 52 -38.75 18.79 4.46
C PRO A 52 -38.21 17.95 3.29
N ILE A 53 -38.51 18.32 2.03
CA ILE A 53 -38.01 17.63 0.85
C ILE A 53 -36.47 17.72 0.78
N LEU A 54 -35.92 18.92 0.96
CA LEU A 54 -34.47 19.12 0.97
C LEU A 54 -33.81 18.41 2.14
N SER A 55 -34.43 18.39 3.33
CA SER A 55 -33.95 17.63 4.48
C SER A 55 -33.91 16.12 4.18
N PHE A 56 -34.95 15.58 3.56
CA PHE A 56 -34.98 14.17 3.17
C PHE A 56 -33.91 13.82 2.13
N ILE A 57 -33.76 14.65 1.08
CA ILE A 57 -32.69 14.52 0.08
C ILE A 57 -31.32 14.61 0.75
N SER A 58 -31.15 15.53 1.71
CA SER A 58 -29.89 15.67 2.45
C SER A 58 -29.54 14.40 3.22
N ILE A 59 -30.52 13.76 3.87
CA ILE A 59 -30.31 12.48 4.56
C ILE A 59 -29.88 11.38 3.56
N ILE A 60 -30.56 11.27 2.41
CA ILE A 60 -30.19 10.29 1.37
C ILE A 60 -28.76 10.53 0.87
N LEU A 61 -28.41 11.79 0.58
CA LEU A 61 -27.07 12.16 0.12
C LEU A 61 -26.00 11.89 1.18
N LEU A 62 -26.30 12.13 2.45
CA LEU A 62 -25.41 11.79 3.56
C LEU A 62 -25.17 10.29 3.66
N VAL A 63 -26.23 9.47 3.59
CA VAL A 63 -26.11 8.00 3.59
C VAL A 63 -25.27 7.53 2.40
N TYR A 64 -25.54 8.04 1.20
CA TYR A 64 -24.76 7.74 0.00
C TYR A 64 -23.27 8.10 0.18
N THR A 65 -23.01 9.28 0.76
CA THR A 65 -21.65 9.76 1.03
C THR A 65 -20.92 8.87 2.02
N ILE A 66 -21.59 8.42 3.09
CA ILE A 66 -21.01 7.52 4.10
C ILE A 66 -20.66 6.17 3.47
N ASN A 67 -21.54 5.60 2.65
CA ASN A 67 -21.25 4.34 1.96
C ASN A 67 -20.02 4.48 1.04
N GLN A 68 -19.96 5.57 0.26
CA GLN A 68 -18.82 5.81 -0.61
C GLN A 68 -17.51 6.01 0.16
N GLN A 69 -17.57 6.70 1.31
CA GLN A 69 -16.42 6.86 2.20
C GLN A 69 -15.97 5.53 2.80
N SER A 70 -16.91 4.65 3.16
CA SER A 70 -16.60 3.31 3.67
C SER A 70 -15.87 2.46 2.65
N GLU A 71 -16.37 2.39 1.41
CA GLU A 71 -15.72 1.66 0.31
C GLU A 71 -14.33 2.22 0.01
N ALA A 72 -14.19 3.55 -0.05
CA ALA A 72 -12.89 4.19 -0.27
C ALA A 72 -11.89 3.90 0.85
N ASN A 73 -12.36 3.81 2.10
CA ASN A 73 -11.53 3.49 3.26
C ASN A 73 -11.06 2.03 3.25
N GLU A 74 -11.91 1.10 2.82
CA GLU A 74 -11.55 -0.31 2.63
C GLU A 74 -10.45 -0.47 1.56
N HIS A 75 -10.65 0.13 0.38
CA HIS A 75 -9.62 0.12 -0.67
C HIS A 75 -8.29 0.74 -0.21
N THR A 76 -8.34 1.83 0.54
CA THR A 76 -7.13 2.49 1.08
C THR A 76 -6.40 1.59 2.09
N SER A 77 -7.15 0.85 2.92
CA SER A 77 -6.57 -0.09 3.90
C SER A 77 -5.83 -1.24 3.21
N ASP A 78 -6.42 -1.79 2.16
CA ASP A 78 -5.82 -2.88 1.37
C ASP A 78 -4.52 -2.42 0.69
N GLU A 79 -4.54 -1.26 0.04
CA GLU A 79 -3.34 -0.68 -0.57
C GLU A 79 -2.23 -0.42 0.46
N THR A 80 -2.61 0.05 1.66
CA THR A 80 -1.65 0.29 2.75
C THR A 80 -0.99 -1.00 3.20
N THR A 81 -1.75 -2.09 3.34
CA THR A 81 -1.22 -3.40 3.74
C THR A 81 -0.24 -3.94 2.70
N LYS A 82 -0.55 -3.81 1.40
CA LYS A 82 0.35 -4.19 0.31
C LYS A 82 1.67 -3.39 0.34
N LEU A 83 1.57 -2.08 0.60
CA LEU A 83 2.74 -1.22 0.74
C LEU A 83 3.59 -1.57 1.97
N ASP A 84 2.96 -1.92 3.09
CA ASP A 84 3.68 -2.32 4.31
C ASP A 84 4.39 -3.66 4.14
N MET A 85 3.77 -4.63 3.45
CA MET A 85 4.44 -5.89 3.07
C MET A 85 5.64 -5.63 2.15
N LEU A 86 5.49 -4.76 1.15
CA LEU A 86 6.58 -4.36 0.26
C LEU A 86 7.72 -3.69 1.04
N ARG A 87 7.41 -2.77 1.96
CA ARG A 87 8.39 -2.13 2.83
C ARG A 87 9.12 -3.12 3.72
N ASN A 88 8.42 -4.11 4.27
CA ASN A 88 9.03 -5.15 5.08
C ASN A 88 9.98 -6.02 4.25
N MET A 89 9.60 -6.41 3.03
CA MET A 89 10.45 -7.14 2.09
C MET A 89 11.70 -6.34 1.70
N SER A 90 11.53 -5.08 1.28
CA SER A 90 12.65 -4.21 0.93
C SER A 90 13.53 -3.88 2.15
N GLY A 91 12.96 -3.74 3.35
CA GLY A 91 13.70 -3.56 4.60
C GLY A 91 14.57 -4.78 4.92
N SER A 92 14.02 -5.98 4.78
CA SER A 92 14.77 -7.24 4.94
C SER A 92 15.93 -7.33 3.95
N GLU A 93 15.74 -6.90 2.70
CA GLU A 93 16.81 -6.82 1.70
C GLU A 93 17.90 -5.82 2.09
N GLN A 94 17.51 -4.63 2.58
CA GLN A 94 18.45 -3.60 3.02
C GLN A 94 19.30 -4.06 4.21
N GLU A 95 18.72 -4.81 5.14
CA GLU A 95 19.48 -5.42 6.24
C GLU A 95 20.53 -6.41 5.73
N VAL A 96 20.16 -7.26 4.76
CA VAL A 96 21.11 -8.17 4.10
C VAL A 96 22.24 -7.38 3.42
N GLU A 97 21.90 -6.39 2.60
CA GLU A 97 22.88 -5.54 1.90
C GLU A 97 23.80 -4.79 2.86
N SER A 98 23.25 -4.25 3.95
CA SER A 98 24.04 -3.60 4.99
C SER A 98 25.01 -4.59 5.65
N TRP A 99 24.59 -5.83 5.88
CA TRP A 99 25.44 -6.86 6.46
C TRP A 99 26.52 -7.36 5.49
N LEU A 100 26.23 -7.40 4.19
CA LEU A 100 27.22 -7.73 3.16
C LEU A 100 28.37 -6.70 3.08
N LYS A 101 28.14 -5.46 3.56
CA LYS A 101 29.19 -4.43 3.64
C LYS A 101 30.11 -4.59 4.84
N THR A 102 29.82 -5.51 5.77
CA THR A 102 30.68 -5.76 6.93
C THR A 102 32.06 -6.19 6.47
N GLU A 103 33.08 -5.56 7.06
CA GLU A 103 34.49 -5.79 6.78
C GLU A 103 35.04 -6.87 7.71
N LEU A 104 35.80 -7.79 7.14
CA LEU A 104 36.44 -8.94 7.79
C LEU A 104 37.95 -8.79 7.76
N ALA A 105 38.64 -9.25 8.80
CA ALA A 105 40.10 -9.26 8.82
C ALA A 105 40.67 -10.27 7.80
N SER A 106 41.61 -9.82 6.96
CA SER A 106 42.36 -10.71 6.08
C SER A 106 43.30 -11.62 6.87
N SER A 107 43.42 -12.88 6.44
CA SER A 107 44.42 -13.83 6.92
C SER A 107 45.83 -13.52 6.39
N GLN A 108 45.96 -12.74 5.32
CA GLN A 108 47.23 -12.40 4.68
C GLN A 108 47.37 -10.88 4.52
N GLY A 109 47.64 -10.20 5.64
CA GLY A 109 48.00 -8.78 5.67
C GLY A 109 46.98 -7.89 6.41
N ASN A 110 47.33 -6.61 6.58
CA ASN A 110 46.54 -5.63 7.33
C ASN A 110 45.43 -4.97 6.47
N LYS A 111 44.80 -5.76 5.59
CA LYS A 111 43.72 -5.30 4.70
C LYS A 111 42.42 -5.94 5.14
N GLU A 112 41.35 -5.16 5.12
CA GLU A 112 40.00 -5.63 5.39
C GLU A 112 39.30 -6.02 4.08
N VAL A 113 38.45 -7.04 4.15
CA VAL A 113 37.71 -7.57 3.00
C VAL A 113 36.22 -7.54 3.34
N GLN A 114 35.42 -6.92 2.48
CA GLN A 114 33.97 -6.90 2.64
C GLN A 114 33.37 -8.30 2.41
N LEU A 115 32.42 -8.69 3.27
CA LEU A 115 31.72 -9.97 3.21
C LEU A 115 31.07 -10.19 1.83
N GLY A 116 30.48 -9.16 1.24
CA GLY A 116 29.83 -9.20 -0.06
C GLY A 116 30.77 -9.67 -1.17
N LEU A 117 32.04 -9.29 -1.14
CA LEU A 117 33.02 -9.74 -2.13
C LEU A 117 33.26 -11.25 -2.04
N ILE A 118 33.10 -11.85 -0.86
CA ILE A 118 33.23 -13.29 -0.65
C ILE A 118 31.94 -13.99 -1.11
N VAL A 119 30.78 -13.45 -0.71
CA VAL A 119 29.45 -13.98 -1.06
C VAL A 119 29.25 -14.00 -2.58
N TRP A 120 29.68 -12.96 -3.28
CA TRP A 120 29.58 -12.85 -4.74
C TRP A 120 30.74 -13.52 -5.49
N GLY A 121 31.61 -14.26 -4.80
CA GLY A 121 32.69 -15.03 -5.41
C GLY A 121 33.86 -14.21 -5.97
N VAL A 122 33.94 -12.91 -5.65
CA VAL A 122 35.05 -12.03 -6.04
C VAL A 122 36.32 -12.35 -5.26
N VAL A 123 36.19 -12.75 -3.99
CA VAL A 123 37.30 -13.12 -3.10
C VAL A 123 37.06 -14.52 -2.52
N LYS A 124 38.10 -15.36 -2.49
CA LYS A 124 37.97 -16.71 -1.93
C LYS A 124 37.82 -16.68 -0.40
N PRO A 125 37.03 -17.58 0.20
CA PRO A 125 36.87 -17.67 1.66
C PRO A 125 38.19 -17.85 2.43
N SER A 126 39.21 -18.44 1.80
CA SER A 126 40.53 -18.69 2.41
C SER A 126 41.34 -17.41 2.72
N TYR A 127 40.95 -16.25 2.18
CA TYR A 127 41.68 -15.00 2.38
C TYR A 127 41.32 -14.29 3.69
N VAL A 128 40.27 -14.71 4.40
CA VAL A 128 39.81 -14.05 5.63
C VAL A 128 39.89 -14.97 6.84
N ASN A 129 39.82 -14.37 8.03
CA ASN A 129 39.70 -15.10 9.29
C ASN A 129 38.48 -16.02 9.28
N GLN A 130 38.71 -17.33 9.42
CA GLN A 130 37.65 -18.35 9.33
C GLN A 130 36.65 -18.27 10.49
N GLN A 131 37.09 -17.85 11.67
CA GLN A 131 36.19 -17.73 12.84
C GLN A 131 35.24 -16.54 12.67
N GLU A 132 35.75 -15.39 12.23
CA GLU A 132 34.91 -14.21 11.90
C GLU A 132 33.97 -14.50 10.75
N LEU A 133 34.46 -15.17 9.70
CA LEU A 133 33.65 -15.58 8.56
C LEU A 133 32.48 -16.47 9.00
N GLY A 134 32.72 -17.48 9.85
CA GLY A 134 31.67 -18.36 10.35
C GLY A 134 30.56 -17.59 11.09
N ALA A 135 30.93 -16.66 11.98
CA ALA A 135 29.97 -15.83 12.70
C ALA A 135 29.17 -14.90 11.76
N CYS A 136 29.84 -14.30 10.78
CA CYS A 136 29.21 -13.45 9.76
C CYS A 136 28.24 -14.22 8.88
N LEU A 137 28.60 -15.45 8.46
CA LEU A 137 27.75 -16.32 7.67
C LEU A 137 26.55 -16.81 8.49
N GLU A 138 26.69 -17.06 9.79
CA GLU A 138 25.57 -17.44 10.65
C GLU A 138 24.56 -16.29 10.79
N ARG A 139 25.02 -15.05 10.92
CA ARG A 139 24.13 -13.88 10.90
C ARG A 139 23.50 -13.69 9.53
N LEU A 140 24.26 -13.85 8.45
CA LEU A 140 23.76 -13.76 7.07
C LEU A 140 22.67 -14.81 6.81
N LEU A 141 22.82 -16.03 7.32
CA LEU A 141 21.80 -17.07 7.25
C LEU A 141 20.49 -16.61 7.91
N LYS A 142 20.55 -16.08 9.13
CA LYS A 142 19.35 -15.60 9.84
C LYS A 142 18.65 -14.47 9.08
N LEU A 143 19.41 -13.52 8.52
CA LEU A 143 18.89 -12.44 7.69
C LEU A 143 18.28 -12.97 6.39
N THR A 144 18.91 -13.96 5.76
CA THR A 144 18.41 -14.59 4.54
C THR A 144 17.10 -15.33 4.80
N CYS A 145 16.98 -16.06 5.92
CA CYS A 145 15.73 -16.71 6.31
C CYS A 145 14.59 -15.69 6.54
N ALA A 146 14.88 -14.58 7.23
CA ALA A 146 13.91 -13.50 7.43
C ALA A 146 13.48 -12.88 6.10
N TYR A 147 14.42 -12.64 5.19
CA TYR A 147 14.15 -12.13 3.85
C TYR A 147 13.28 -13.08 3.02
N CYS A 148 13.58 -14.38 3.02
CA CYS A 148 12.76 -15.39 2.34
C CYS A 148 11.33 -15.44 2.90
N SER A 149 11.18 -15.31 4.22
CA SER A 149 9.87 -15.25 4.86
C SER A 149 9.08 -14.00 4.46
N SER A 150 9.74 -12.84 4.38
CA SER A 150 9.13 -11.59 3.91
C SER A 150 8.71 -11.66 2.43
N ILE A 151 9.48 -12.35 1.59
CA ILE A 151 9.13 -12.60 0.17
C ILE A 151 7.88 -13.49 0.08
N ALA A 152 7.85 -14.61 0.81
CA ALA A 152 6.71 -15.54 0.81
C ALA A 152 5.42 -14.87 1.33
N LEU A 153 5.53 -14.02 2.35
CA LEU A 153 4.39 -13.25 2.86
C LEU A 153 3.83 -12.28 1.81
N TYR A 154 4.72 -11.63 1.04
CA TYR A 154 4.31 -10.70 -0.01
C TYR A 154 3.59 -11.42 -1.16
N GLU A 155 4.13 -12.55 -1.62
CA GLU A 155 3.57 -13.31 -2.75
C GLU A 155 2.21 -13.93 -2.43
N ALA A 156 2.02 -14.49 -1.24
CA ALA A 156 0.72 -15.04 -0.82
C ALA A 156 -0.44 -14.02 -0.81
N ASN A 157 -0.15 -12.71 -0.85
CA ASN A 157 -1.13 -11.64 -0.70
C ASN A 157 -1.15 -10.62 -1.86
N VAL A 158 -0.18 -10.65 -2.78
CA VAL A 158 -0.01 -9.64 -3.83
C VAL A 158 0.33 -10.30 -5.17
N ASP A 159 -0.30 -9.84 -6.25
CA ASP A 159 -0.04 -10.31 -7.62
C ASP A 159 1.46 -10.21 -7.96
N PRO A 160 2.11 -11.30 -8.44
CA PRO A 160 3.56 -11.36 -8.65
C PRO A 160 4.03 -10.44 -9.79
N TYR A 161 4.34 -9.20 -9.45
CA TYR A 161 4.97 -8.21 -10.35
C TYR A 161 6.48 -8.43 -10.56
N PHE A 162 7.09 -7.65 -11.46
CA PHE A 162 8.54 -7.62 -11.73
C PHE A 162 9.40 -7.51 -10.46
N ILE A 163 8.96 -6.72 -9.47
CA ILE A 163 9.68 -6.49 -8.21
C ILE A 163 9.92 -7.81 -7.46
N TYR A 164 8.91 -8.68 -7.41
CA TYR A 164 9.02 -9.99 -6.76
C TYR A 164 10.14 -10.84 -7.37
N ARG A 165 10.22 -10.91 -8.71
CA ARG A 165 11.24 -11.72 -9.40
C ARG A 165 12.66 -11.28 -9.08
N GLN A 166 12.89 -9.98 -8.94
CA GLN A 166 14.20 -9.45 -8.55
C GLN A 166 14.58 -9.91 -7.14
N HIS A 167 13.67 -9.78 -6.17
CA HIS A 167 13.91 -10.20 -4.80
C HIS A 167 14.13 -11.72 -4.69
N TYR A 168 13.32 -12.49 -5.42
CA TYR A 168 13.41 -13.94 -5.53
C TYR A 168 14.78 -14.40 -6.05
N SER A 169 15.25 -13.82 -7.17
CA SER A 169 16.53 -14.18 -7.77
C SER A 169 17.67 -13.97 -6.78
N LYS A 170 17.69 -12.82 -6.11
CA LYS A 170 18.70 -12.49 -5.11
C LYS A 170 18.67 -13.40 -3.89
N ALA A 171 17.47 -13.71 -3.37
CA ALA A 171 17.33 -14.65 -2.26
C ALA A 171 17.85 -16.05 -2.64
N THR A 172 17.57 -16.50 -3.87
CA THR A 172 18.04 -17.79 -4.40
C THR A 172 19.56 -17.84 -4.49
N GLU A 173 20.21 -16.77 -4.96
CA GLU A 173 21.67 -16.66 -5.00
C GLU A 173 22.31 -16.73 -3.61
N LEU A 174 21.73 -16.02 -2.63
CA LEU A 174 22.19 -16.05 -1.24
C LEU A 174 22.07 -17.44 -0.61
N ILE A 175 20.93 -18.11 -0.82
CA ILE A 175 20.71 -19.49 -0.38
C ILE A 175 21.74 -20.43 -1.01
N ALA A 176 21.96 -20.33 -2.33
CA ALA A 176 22.92 -21.16 -3.04
C ALA A 176 24.33 -21.00 -2.49
N PHE A 177 24.75 -19.75 -2.21
CA PHE A 177 26.03 -19.47 -1.59
C PHE A 177 26.13 -20.05 -0.17
N LEU A 178 25.13 -19.82 0.67
CA LEU A 178 25.11 -20.34 2.05
C LEU A 178 25.13 -21.87 2.07
N LYS A 179 24.43 -22.52 1.13
CA LYS A 179 24.44 -23.98 0.97
C LYS A 179 25.82 -24.55 0.69
N GLN A 180 26.61 -23.89 -0.17
CA GLN A 180 27.99 -24.30 -0.44
C GLN A 180 28.88 -24.22 0.80
N HIS A 181 28.50 -23.40 1.78
CA HIS A 181 29.27 -23.16 3.01
C HIS A 181 28.59 -23.71 4.28
N VAL A 182 27.64 -24.64 4.15
CA VAL A 182 26.92 -25.27 5.28
C VAL A 182 27.84 -25.92 6.29
N SER A 183 29.00 -26.44 5.87
CA SER A 183 29.98 -27.07 6.76
C SER A 183 30.57 -26.14 7.82
N ILE A 184 30.54 -24.82 7.60
CA ILE A 184 31.06 -23.78 8.50
C ILE A 184 29.92 -23.20 9.37
N LEU A 185 28.67 -23.51 9.03
CA LEU A 185 27.47 -23.01 9.69
C LEU A 185 27.01 -23.94 10.83
N SER A 186 26.08 -23.45 11.65
CA SER A 186 25.48 -24.23 12.73
C SER A 186 24.69 -25.44 12.19
N GLN A 187 24.47 -26.45 13.05
CA GLN A 187 23.77 -27.69 12.68
C GLN A 187 22.35 -27.46 12.12
N MET A 188 21.71 -26.34 12.46
CA MET A 188 20.37 -25.99 11.96
C MET A 188 20.37 -25.26 10.60
N ALA A 189 21.54 -24.94 10.04
CA ALA A 189 21.64 -24.21 8.79
C ALA A 189 21.09 -24.98 7.59
N GLY A 190 21.42 -26.27 7.47
CA GLY A 190 20.93 -27.13 6.39
C GLY A 190 19.40 -27.20 6.34
N PRO A 191 18.72 -27.59 7.44
CA PRO A 191 17.27 -27.59 7.51
C PRO A 191 16.64 -26.22 7.22
N SER A 192 17.21 -25.13 7.78
CA SER A 192 16.68 -23.78 7.59
C SER A 192 16.73 -23.33 6.12
N LEU A 193 17.84 -23.64 5.43
CA LEU A 193 17.99 -23.34 4.00
C LEU A 193 17.02 -24.17 3.15
N ALA A 194 16.80 -25.44 3.49
CA ALA A 194 15.81 -26.27 2.81
C ALA A 194 14.39 -25.72 2.96
N THR A 195 14.03 -25.25 4.16
CA THR A 195 12.75 -24.57 4.39
C THR A 195 12.63 -23.29 3.56
N CYS A 196 13.69 -22.47 3.48
CA CYS A 196 13.67 -21.24 2.69
C CYS A 196 13.45 -21.53 1.20
N GLU A 197 14.09 -22.55 0.65
CA GLU A 197 13.86 -22.95 -0.74
C GLU A 197 12.45 -23.48 -0.98
N HIS A 198 11.91 -24.25 -0.04
CA HIS A 198 10.54 -24.72 -0.14
C HIS A 198 9.55 -23.55 -0.20
N LEU A 199 9.70 -22.59 0.73
CA LEU A 199 8.88 -21.38 0.78
C LEU A 199 8.96 -20.58 -0.53
N LEU A 200 10.16 -20.43 -1.09
CA LEU A 200 10.34 -19.73 -2.35
C LEU A 200 9.78 -20.53 -3.54
N ASN A 201 9.94 -21.85 -3.58
CA ASN A 201 9.44 -22.67 -4.69
C ASN A 201 7.92 -22.79 -4.69
N GLU A 202 7.27 -22.87 -3.53
CA GLU A 202 5.82 -22.76 -3.43
C GLU A 202 5.36 -21.42 -4.00
N ALA A 203 6.05 -20.34 -3.62
CA ALA A 203 5.74 -18.99 -4.06
C ALA A 203 5.92 -18.74 -5.57
N ASN A 204 6.73 -19.55 -6.26
CA ASN A 204 6.97 -19.39 -7.70
C ASN A 204 6.02 -20.26 -8.56
N ASN A 205 5.25 -21.16 -7.95
CA ASN A 205 4.34 -22.08 -8.63
C ASN A 205 2.84 -21.76 -8.41
N ALA A 206 2.52 -20.78 -7.56
CA ALA A 206 1.17 -20.26 -7.36
C ALA A 206 0.82 -19.17 -8.40
#